data_AF-A0A2P6TB83-F1
#
_entry.id   AF-A0A2P6TB83-F1
#
_cell.length_a   1.000
_cell.length_b   1.000
_cell.length_c   1.000
_cell.angle_alpha   90.00
_cell.angle_beta   90.00
_cell.angle_gamma   90.00
#
_symmetry.space_group_name_H-M   'P 1'
#
loop_
_entity.id
_entity.type
_entity.pdbx_description
1 polymer ?
#
loop_
_entity_poly.entity_id
_entity_poly.type
_entity_poly.pdbx_seq_one_letter_code
_entity_poly.pdbx_strand_id
1 'polypeptide(L)'
;MLCARWASLPAWGARLAASAARQHVAELRAVHLLAAQQQQQSEAAAAAAAAPPPERRQQPEWQSLSVVAATPTATQLLAAFFACELHSSDCYLLHGSVGAGKSYFSRAFIRTAADDDELPVPSPTFLLQNIYNDHAGPPIHHFDLYRLTEGYDLARLDLPASFSQAVSLVEWPERLALAGQEQQPAEPLEVTISILGQAEQAAVEAALAERRAAAASSSSSSGSGVPEAAGTVEDDLGSSSSGEDEEGGGDRRWRRIQLLTAGQRWQPRLQLLRRYLDAEGAEVGCYLDD
;
A
#
# COMPACT_ATOMS: atom_id res chain seq x y z
N MET A 1 -28.84 0.80 -14.38
CA MET A 1 -29.36 1.12 -13.03
C MET A 1 -28.48 0.47 -11.95
N LEU A 2 -27.21 0.89 -11.83
CA LEU A 2 -26.25 0.32 -10.86
C LEU A 2 -25.43 1.40 -10.12
N CYS A 3 -25.90 2.67 -10.10
CA CYS A 3 -25.25 3.77 -9.37
C CYS A 3 -25.89 4.11 -8.01
N ALA A 4 -26.86 3.35 -7.50
CA ALA A 4 -27.72 3.80 -6.39
C ALA A 4 -27.77 2.88 -5.15
N ARG A 5 -26.69 2.15 -4.80
CA ARG A 5 -26.64 1.37 -3.53
C ARG A 5 -25.46 1.66 -2.61
N TRP A 6 -24.62 2.65 -2.91
CA TRP A 6 -23.48 3.01 -2.08
C TRP A 6 -23.74 4.22 -1.15
N ALA A 7 -24.87 4.91 -1.29
CA ALA A 7 -25.26 6.09 -0.51
C ALA A 7 -25.85 5.78 0.89
N SER A 8 -25.61 4.59 1.46
CA SER A 8 -26.20 4.19 2.75
C SER A 8 -25.19 3.80 3.84
N LEU A 9 -23.89 4.08 3.62
CA LEU A 9 -22.91 4.06 4.69
C LEU A 9 -23.02 5.39 5.47
N PRO A 10 -23.14 5.36 6.81
CA PRO A 10 -23.29 6.58 7.61
C PRO A 10 -22.07 7.46 7.42
N ALA A 11 -22.26 8.77 7.17
CA ALA A 11 -21.19 9.74 6.98
C ALA A 11 -20.03 9.52 7.98
N TRP A 12 -18.86 9.16 7.44
CA TRP A 12 -17.66 8.82 8.20
C TRP A 12 -17.05 10.13 8.71
N GLY A 13 -17.59 10.62 9.83
CA GLY A 13 -17.25 11.94 10.34
C GLY A 13 -17.59 12.09 11.81
N ALA A 14 -16.83 11.44 12.69
CA ALA A 14 -16.74 11.83 14.09
C ALA A 14 -15.42 11.32 14.73
N ARG A 15 -14.54 12.28 15.02
CA ARG A 15 -13.20 12.13 15.61
C ARG A 15 -13.25 11.71 17.09
N LEU A 16 -12.31 10.85 17.49
CA LEU A 16 -11.60 10.92 18.78
C LEU A 16 -10.12 10.58 18.55
N ALA A 17 -9.23 11.34 19.18
CA ALA A 17 -7.80 11.45 18.88
C ALA A 17 -6.96 10.18 19.19
N ALA A 18 -7.03 9.17 18.33
CA ALA A 18 -5.87 8.34 17.98
C ALA A 18 -5.18 8.97 16.75
N SER A 19 -3.87 8.81 16.56
CA SER A 19 -3.19 9.43 15.40
C SER A 19 -3.93 9.07 14.10
N ALA A 20 -4.05 10.01 13.16
CA ALA A 20 -4.80 9.81 11.92
C ALA A 20 -4.47 8.45 11.27
N ALA A 21 -3.21 8.00 11.33
CA ALA A 21 -2.77 6.71 10.83
C ALA A 21 -3.52 5.51 11.45
N ARG A 22 -3.74 5.45 12.78
CA ARG A 22 -4.47 4.34 13.43
C ARG A 22 -5.93 4.27 13.00
N GLN A 23 -6.55 5.43 12.79
CA GLN A 23 -7.93 5.48 12.28
C GLN A 23 -7.98 4.86 10.88
N HIS A 24 -7.10 5.29 9.97
CA HIS A 24 -7.04 4.72 8.62
C HIS A 24 -6.71 3.22 8.64
N VAL A 25 -5.86 2.72 9.54
CA VAL A 25 -5.61 1.28 9.69
C VAL A 25 -6.88 0.53 10.10
N ALA A 26 -7.66 1.06 11.04
CA ALA A 26 -8.93 0.45 11.45
C ALA A 26 -9.94 0.44 10.28
N GLU A 27 -9.99 1.52 9.50
CA GLU A 27 -10.82 1.63 8.29
C GLU A 27 -10.38 0.60 7.23
N LEU A 28 -9.08 0.44 7.01
CA LEU A 28 -8.51 -0.58 6.13
C LEU A 28 -8.90 -2.00 6.54
N ARG A 29 -8.85 -2.32 7.83
CA ARG A 29 -9.32 -3.62 8.35
C ARG A 29 -10.81 -3.83 8.06
N ALA A 30 -11.64 -2.80 8.25
CA ALA A 30 -13.07 -2.86 7.93
C ALA A 30 -13.33 -3.07 6.43
N VAL A 31 -12.58 -2.39 5.56
CA VAL A 31 -12.65 -2.55 4.11
C VAL A 31 -12.35 -4.00 3.69
N HIS A 32 -11.30 -4.61 4.24
CA HIS A 32 -10.95 -6.00 3.96
C HIS A 32 -12.01 -6.98 4.48
N LEU A 33 -12.53 -6.78 5.70
CA LEU A 33 -13.60 -7.62 6.25
C LEU A 33 -14.86 -7.63 5.38
N LEU A 34 -15.28 -6.46 4.89
CA LEU A 34 -16.43 -6.34 4.00
C LEU A 34 -16.18 -7.00 2.64
N ALA A 35 -14.98 -6.82 2.08
CA ALA A 35 -14.59 -7.46 0.81
C ALA A 35 -14.61 -8.99 0.92
N ALA A 36 -14.04 -9.54 2.00
CA ALA A 36 -14.04 -10.98 2.28
C ALA A 36 -15.46 -11.55 2.41
N GLN A 37 -16.36 -10.85 3.12
CA GLN A 37 -17.76 -11.26 3.24
C GLN A 37 -18.49 -11.29 1.89
N GLN A 38 -18.27 -10.28 1.03
CA GLN A 38 -18.86 -10.24 -0.31
C GLN A 38 -18.35 -11.37 -1.20
N GLN A 39 -17.05 -11.70 -1.12
CA GLN A 39 -16.46 -12.80 -1.86
C GLN A 39 -17.05 -14.16 -1.44
N GLN A 40 -17.16 -14.41 -0.13
CA GLN A 40 -17.78 -15.65 0.35
C GLN A 40 -19.23 -15.80 -0.10
N GLN A 41 -20.00 -14.70 -0.12
CA GLN A 41 -21.37 -14.70 -0.62
C GLN A 41 -21.44 -14.99 -2.13
N SER A 42 -20.53 -14.42 -2.93
CA SER A 42 -20.49 -14.64 -4.38
C SER A 42 -20.08 -16.07 -4.72
N GLU A 43 -19.10 -16.64 -4.02
CA GLU A 43 -18.66 -18.04 -4.17
C GLU A 43 -19.77 -19.01 -3.76
N ALA A 44 -20.46 -18.76 -2.65
CA ALA A 44 -21.60 -19.57 -2.22
C ALA A 44 -22.76 -19.52 -3.25
N ALA A 45 -23.04 -18.33 -3.81
CA ALA A 45 -24.04 -18.17 -4.86
C ALA A 45 -23.64 -18.88 -6.16
N ALA A 46 -22.37 -18.81 -6.56
CA ALA A 46 -21.83 -19.52 -7.73
C ALA A 46 -21.85 -21.04 -7.55
N ALA A 47 -21.49 -21.56 -6.37
CA ALA A 47 -21.57 -22.97 -6.06
C ALA A 47 -23.01 -23.51 -6.10
N ALA A 48 -24.00 -22.68 -5.71
CA ALA A 48 -25.42 -23.03 -5.79
C ALA A 48 -25.96 -23.00 -7.23
N ALA A 49 -25.39 -22.17 -8.11
CA ALA A 49 -25.74 -22.09 -9.52
C ALA A 49 -24.85 -23.02 -10.35
N ALA A 50 -25.19 -24.33 -10.39
CA ALA A 50 -24.58 -25.40 -11.21
C ALA A 50 -23.39 -24.95 -12.10
N ALA A 51 -22.17 -25.22 -11.64
CA ALA A 51 -20.94 -24.62 -12.17
C ALA A 51 -20.77 -24.79 -13.70
N PRO A 52 -20.42 -23.72 -14.44
CA PRO A 52 -19.88 -23.87 -15.78
C PRO A 52 -18.54 -24.64 -15.74
N PRO A 53 -18.17 -25.36 -16.83
CA PRO A 53 -16.93 -26.14 -16.88
C PRO A 53 -15.70 -25.26 -16.64
N PRO A 54 -14.58 -25.83 -16.15
CA PRO A 54 -13.38 -25.05 -15.81
C PRO A 54 -12.92 -24.26 -17.05
N GLU A 55 -12.89 -22.94 -16.91
CA GLU A 55 -12.42 -22.03 -17.94
C GLU A 55 -11.01 -22.42 -18.37
N ARG A 56 -10.76 -22.35 -19.68
CA ARG A 56 -9.43 -22.47 -20.27
C ARG A 56 -8.46 -21.64 -19.43
N ARG A 57 -7.34 -22.25 -18.99
CA ARG A 57 -6.21 -21.53 -18.37
C ARG A 57 -5.77 -20.41 -19.32
N GLN A 58 -6.30 -19.21 -19.11
CA GLN A 58 -5.81 -18.01 -19.75
C GLN A 58 -4.40 -17.80 -19.22
N GLN A 59 -3.48 -17.40 -20.10
CA GLN A 59 -2.11 -17.11 -19.69
C GLN A 59 -2.16 -16.03 -18.60
N PRO A 60 -1.31 -16.11 -17.55
CA PRO A 60 -1.32 -15.11 -16.50
C PRO A 60 -0.97 -13.75 -17.10
N GLU A 61 -1.98 -12.88 -17.20
CA GLU A 61 -1.78 -11.48 -17.56
C GLU A 61 -1.16 -10.78 -16.36
N TRP A 62 0.03 -10.20 -16.57
CA TRP A 62 0.68 -9.39 -15.55
C TRP A 62 -0.20 -8.17 -15.24
N GLN A 63 -0.49 -7.99 -13.96
CA GLN A 63 -1.20 -6.83 -13.45
C GLN A 63 -0.20 -5.87 -12.82
N SER A 64 -0.35 -4.58 -13.10
CA SER A 64 0.45 -3.53 -12.50
C SER A 64 -0.42 -2.43 -11.90
N LEU A 65 0.05 -1.85 -10.80
CA LEU A 65 -0.53 -0.67 -10.18
C LEU A 65 0.61 0.25 -9.73
N SER A 66 0.57 1.51 -10.13
CA SER A 66 1.56 2.51 -9.72
C SER A 66 0.92 3.49 -8.76
N VAL A 67 1.56 3.69 -7.60
CA VAL A 67 1.08 4.59 -6.55
C VAL A 67 2.17 5.59 -6.20
N VAL A 68 1.83 6.87 -6.16
CA VAL A 68 2.69 7.92 -5.60
C VAL A 68 2.30 8.16 -4.14
N ALA A 69 3.22 7.88 -3.23
CA ALA A 69 3.13 8.20 -1.82
C ALA A 69 3.88 9.51 -1.55
N ALA A 70 3.14 10.60 -1.33
CA ALA A 70 3.70 11.94 -1.14
C ALA A 70 4.29 12.18 0.26
N THR A 71 4.05 11.26 1.19
CA THR A 71 4.51 11.36 2.59
C THR A 71 5.00 10.02 3.13
N PRO A 72 5.75 10.00 4.25
CA PRO A 72 6.05 8.76 4.97
C PRO A 72 4.78 8.02 5.40
N THR A 73 3.80 8.74 5.94
CA THR A 73 2.51 8.17 6.36
C THR A 73 1.79 7.48 5.20
N ALA A 74 1.83 8.07 4.00
CA ALA A 74 1.29 7.46 2.79
C ALA A 74 1.95 6.09 2.49
N THR A 75 3.27 6.00 2.65
CA THR A 75 4.00 4.72 2.51
C THR A 75 3.60 3.72 3.60
N GLN A 76 3.41 4.18 4.85
CA GLN A 76 2.94 3.32 5.94
C GLN A 76 1.54 2.78 5.67
N LEU A 77 0.63 3.61 5.17
CA LEU A 77 -0.74 3.22 4.87
C LEU A 77 -0.81 2.22 3.72
N LEU A 78 0.06 2.35 2.71
CA LEU A 78 0.16 1.33 1.67
C LEU A 78 0.68 0.00 2.21
N ALA A 79 1.68 0.02 3.10
CA ALA A 79 2.14 -1.19 3.79
C ALA A 79 1.05 -1.80 4.67
N ALA A 80 0.31 -0.95 5.39
CA ALA A 80 -0.78 -1.34 6.27
C ALA A 80 -1.95 -1.97 5.50
N PHE A 81 -2.28 -1.46 4.31
CA PHE A 81 -3.30 -2.02 3.44
C PHE A 81 -3.05 -3.52 3.23
N PHE A 82 -1.83 -3.89 2.85
CA PHE A 82 -1.48 -5.30 2.64
C PHE A 82 -1.37 -6.11 3.94
N ALA A 83 -1.03 -5.46 5.05
CA ALA A 83 -0.94 -6.12 6.36
C ALA A 83 -2.30 -6.42 7.00
N CYS A 84 -3.39 -5.79 6.53
CA CYS A 84 -4.74 -5.99 7.08
C CYS A 84 -5.38 -7.33 6.68
N GLU A 85 -4.89 -7.98 5.62
CA GLU A 85 -5.35 -9.30 5.19
C GLU A 85 -4.16 -10.15 4.75
N LEU A 86 -3.77 -11.07 5.63
CA LEU A 86 -2.61 -11.93 5.48
C LEU A 86 -3.01 -13.38 5.27
N HIS A 87 -2.40 -14.02 4.28
CA HIS A 87 -2.48 -15.45 4.08
C HIS A 87 -1.09 -16.06 4.14
N SER A 88 -0.99 -17.27 4.68
CA SER A 88 0.23 -18.08 4.53
C SER A 88 0.60 -18.17 3.05
N SER A 89 1.91 -18.13 2.77
CA SER A 89 2.49 -18.04 1.44
C SER A 89 2.42 -16.67 0.77
N ASP A 90 1.83 -15.63 1.38
CA ASP A 90 1.94 -14.27 0.84
C ASP A 90 3.41 -13.85 0.82
N CYS A 91 3.93 -13.44 -0.34
CA CYS A 91 5.33 -13.08 -0.50
C CYS A 91 5.44 -11.75 -1.23
N TYR A 92 6.11 -10.80 -0.60
CA TYR A 92 6.34 -9.44 -1.08
C TYR A 92 7.83 -9.29 -1.37
N LEU A 93 8.18 -9.07 -2.63
CA LEU A 93 9.54 -8.87 -3.07
C LEU A 93 9.80 -7.36 -3.19
N LEU A 94 10.58 -6.83 -2.26
CA LEU A 94 10.79 -5.39 -2.08
C LEU A 94 12.05 -4.94 -2.82
N HIS A 95 11.86 -4.25 -3.95
CA HIS A 95 12.92 -3.66 -4.77
C HIS A 95 13.09 -2.17 -4.47
N GLY A 96 14.29 -1.65 -4.75
CA GLY A 96 14.58 -0.22 -4.68
C GLY A 96 16.02 0.05 -4.27
N SER A 97 16.49 1.28 -4.50
CA SER A 97 17.84 1.69 -4.11
C SER A 97 18.02 1.75 -2.58
N VAL A 98 19.27 1.92 -2.14
CA VAL A 98 19.57 2.19 -0.72
C VAL A 98 18.85 3.47 -0.30
N GLY A 99 18.15 3.41 0.84
CA GLY A 99 17.40 4.54 1.37
C GLY A 99 16.06 4.82 0.67
N ALA A 100 15.65 4.00 -0.31
CA ALA A 100 14.34 4.12 -0.97
C ALA A 100 13.15 3.93 -0.02
N GLY A 101 13.34 3.16 1.06
CA GLY A 101 12.31 2.95 2.08
C GLY A 101 11.80 1.51 2.20
N LYS A 102 12.50 0.52 1.64
CA LYS A 102 12.16 -0.91 1.79
C LYS A 102 11.95 -1.33 3.25
N SER A 103 12.93 -1.13 4.12
CA SER A 103 12.79 -1.46 5.55
C SER A 103 11.79 -0.57 6.30
N TYR A 104 11.48 0.62 5.77
CA TYR A 104 10.40 1.45 6.31
C TYR A 104 9.03 0.84 6.00
N PHE A 105 8.83 0.36 4.76
CA PHE A 105 7.66 -0.41 4.35
C PHE A 105 7.51 -1.69 5.18
N SER A 106 8.57 -2.52 5.28
CA SER A 106 8.53 -3.78 6.04
C SER A 106 8.15 -3.56 7.50
N ARG A 107 8.73 -2.52 8.13
CA ARG A 107 8.41 -2.17 9.52
C ARG A 107 6.97 -1.71 9.70
N ALA A 108 6.46 -0.85 8.82
CA ALA A 108 5.07 -0.42 8.89
C ALA A 108 4.10 -1.60 8.69
N PHE A 109 4.42 -2.51 7.76
CA PHE A 109 3.67 -3.74 7.53
C PHE A 109 3.61 -4.61 8.79
N ILE A 110 4.77 -4.95 9.37
CA ILE A 110 4.86 -5.86 10.53
C ILE A 110 4.17 -5.26 11.75
N ARG A 111 4.36 -3.97 12.02
CA ARG A 111 3.68 -3.26 13.13
C ARG A 111 2.16 -3.27 12.96
N THR A 112 1.67 -3.06 11.74
CA THR A 112 0.24 -3.12 11.44
C THR A 112 -0.34 -4.52 11.66
N ALA A 113 0.37 -5.55 11.20
CA ALA A 113 -0.04 -6.93 11.37
C ALA A 113 -0.04 -7.36 12.84
N ALA A 114 0.96 -6.90 13.60
CA ALA A 114 1.09 -7.16 15.03
C ALA A 114 0.16 -6.31 15.92
N ASP A 115 -0.49 -5.29 15.35
CA ASP A 115 -1.25 -4.27 16.08
C ASP A 115 -0.41 -3.57 17.18
N ASP A 116 0.89 -3.37 16.90
CA ASP A 116 1.85 -2.78 17.81
C ASP A 116 2.75 -1.76 17.08
N ASP A 117 2.42 -0.47 17.25
CA ASP A 117 3.15 0.66 16.65
C ASP A 117 4.60 0.79 17.19
N GLU A 118 4.86 0.27 18.38
CA GLU A 118 6.16 0.39 19.07
C GLU A 118 7.05 -0.84 18.87
N LEU A 119 6.51 -1.93 18.30
CA LEU A 119 7.24 -3.17 18.05
C LEU A 119 8.60 -2.87 17.37
N PRO A 120 9.73 -3.34 17.93
CA PRO A 120 11.03 -3.18 17.32
C PRO A 120 11.10 -4.05 16.06
N VAL A 121 11.20 -3.42 14.89
CA VAL A 121 11.38 -4.09 13.60
C VAL A 121 12.66 -3.55 12.95
N PRO A 122 13.85 -3.93 13.45
CA PRO A 122 15.11 -3.54 12.82
C PRO A 122 15.26 -4.26 11.47
N SER A 123 16.00 -3.65 10.53
CA SER A 123 16.34 -4.37 9.30
C SER A 123 17.24 -5.57 9.64
N PRO A 124 16.91 -6.79 9.18
CA PRO A 124 17.69 -7.99 9.43
C PRO A 124 18.94 -8.07 8.56
N THR A 125 19.48 -6.96 8.03
CA THR A 125 20.63 -6.95 7.09
C THR A 125 21.82 -7.83 7.52
N PHE A 126 22.09 -7.97 8.83
CA PHE A 126 23.16 -8.83 9.35
C PHE A 126 22.72 -10.25 9.72
N LEU A 127 21.46 -10.41 10.16
CA LEU A 127 20.89 -11.71 10.51
C LEU A 127 20.32 -12.45 9.29
N LEU A 128 20.17 -11.72 8.17
CA LEU A 128 19.44 -12.04 6.95
C LEU A 128 17.94 -12.30 7.14
N GLN A 129 17.51 -12.74 8.34
CA GLN A 129 16.10 -13.03 8.65
C GLN A 129 15.75 -12.61 10.09
N ASN A 130 14.55 -12.04 10.24
CA ASN A 130 13.83 -11.93 11.50
C ASN A 130 12.45 -12.61 11.36
N ILE A 131 11.96 -13.25 12.42
CA ILE A 131 10.65 -13.93 12.44
C ILE A 131 9.77 -13.25 13.49
N TYR A 132 8.54 -12.92 13.10
CA TYR A 132 7.53 -12.33 13.97
C TYR A 132 6.30 -13.24 13.98
N ASN A 133 6.06 -13.89 15.12
CA ASN A 133 4.98 -14.88 15.30
C ASN A 133 4.10 -14.62 16.52
N ASP A 134 4.41 -13.58 17.30
CA ASP A 134 3.61 -13.16 18.45
C ASP A 134 2.54 -12.14 18.04
N HIS A 135 1.64 -12.57 17.15
CA HIS A 135 0.46 -11.80 16.73
C HIS A 135 -0.63 -12.73 16.18
N ALA A 136 -1.83 -12.18 15.97
CA ALA A 136 -2.91 -12.91 15.33
C ALA A 136 -2.66 -13.01 13.81
N GLY A 137 -2.43 -14.23 13.31
CA GLY A 137 -2.22 -14.47 11.88
C GLY A 137 -1.11 -15.47 11.58
N PRO A 138 -0.75 -15.67 10.31
CA PRO A 138 0.44 -16.44 9.93
C PRO A 138 1.73 -15.75 10.41
N PRO A 139 2.80 -16.50 10.70
CA PRO A 139 4.09 -15.90 11.04
C PRO A 139 4.59 -15.01 9.88
N ILE A 140 5.26 -13.91 10.21
CA ILE A 140 5.89 -13.02 9.24
C ILE A 140 7.40 -13.24 9.26
N HIS A 141 7.98 -13.59 8.12
CA HIS A 141 9.41 -13.73 7.91
C HIS A 141 9.91 -12.51 7.15
N HIS A 142 10.73 -11.70 7.81
CA HIS A 142 11.36 -10.52 7.20
C HIS A 142 12.79 -10.89 6.81
N PHE A 143 13.06 -10.87 5.51
CA PHE A 143 14.37 -11.11 4.95
C PHE A 143 15.00 -9.81 4.43
N ASP A 144 16.30 -9.65 4.63
CA ASP A 144 17.11 -8.63 3.96
C ASP A 144 18.35 -9.30 3.39
N LEU A 145 18.35 -9.47 2.07
CA LEU A 145 19.38 -10.20 1.34
C LEU A 145 20.51 -9.30 0.84
N TYR A 146 20.55 -8.01 1.20
CA TYR A 146 21.56 -7.06 0.72
C TYR A 146 23.01 -7.55 0.87
N ARG A 147 23.28 -8.29 1.96
CA ARG A 147 24.61 -8.83 2.28
C ARG A 147 24.80 -10.30 1.88
N LEU A 148 23.82 -10.91 1.22
CA LEU A 148 23.94 -12.27 0.73
C LEU A 148 25.01 -12.36 -0.36
N THR A 149 26.00 -13.23 -0.18
CA THR A 149 27.09 -13.48 -1.13
C THR A 149 27.04 -14.88 -1.69
N GLU A 150 27.71 -15.10 -2.82
CA GLU A 150 27.97 -16.44 -3.35
C GLU A 150 28.64 -17.32 -2.28
N GLY A 151 28.18 -18.56 -2.14
CA GLY A 151 28.69 -19.51 -1.14
C GLY A 151 28.08 -19.39 0.27
N TYR A 152 27.13 -18.48 0.49
CA TYR A 152 26.33 -18.50 1.72
C TYR A 152 25.48 -19.79 1.78
N ASP A 153 25.44 -20.43 2.94
CA ASP A 153 24.61 -21.62 3.15
C ASP A 153 23.12 -21.23 3.30
N LEU A 154 22.46 -21.11 2.15
CA LEU A 154 21.05 -20.72 2.06
C LEU A 154 20.08 -21.77 2.61
N ALA A 155 20.54 -23.01 2.83
CA ALA A 155 19.73 -24.01 3.50
C ALA A 155 19.33 -23.57 4.92
N ARG A 156 20.10 -22.66 5.53
CA ARG A 156 19.81 -22.12 6.88
C ARG A 156 18.64 -21.15 6.92
N LEU A 157 18.25 -20.56 5.78
CA LEU A 157 17.10 -19.66 5.69
C LEU A 157 15.77 -20.39 5.46
N ASP A 158 15.84 -21.64 4.99
CA ASP A 158 14.68 -22.47 4.63
C ASP A 158 13.61 -21.68 3.87
N LEU A 159 14.03 -21.02 2.77
CA LEU A 159 13.17 -20.17 1.96
C LEU A 159 11.92 -20.91 1.44
N PRO A 160 12.00 -22.17 0.96
CA PRO A 160 10.80 -22.89 0.51
C PRO A 160 9.75 -23.08 1.60
N ALA A 161 10.16 -23.42 2.83
CA ALA A 161 9.22 -23.52 3.96
C ALA A 161 8.64 -22.15 4.32
N SER A 162 9.49 -21.12 4.37
CA SER A 162 9.06 -19.75 4.64
C SER A 162 8.02 -19.27 3.62
N PHE A 163 8.25 -19.48 2.33
CA PHE A 163 7.36 -19.06 1.25
C PHE A 163 6.07 -19.88 1.15
N SER A 164 5.95 -21.02 1.83
CA SER A 164 4.74 -21.85 1.83
C SER A 164 3.93 -21.79 3.12
N GLN A 165 4.53 -21.35 4.23
CA GLN A 165 3.90 -21.40 5.57
C GLN A 165 3.75 -20.02 6.21
N ALA A 166 4.57 -19.05 5.83
CA ALA A 166 4.63 -17.72 6.41
C ALA A 166 4.21 -16.64 5.40
N VAL A 167 4.00 -15.43 5.90
CA VAL A 167 4.05 -14.21 5.10
C VAL A 167 5.52 -13.80 4.99
N SER A 168 6.03 -13.58 3.79
CA SER A 168 7.43 -13.25 3.57
C SER A 168 7.59 -11.84 3.00
N LEU A 169 8.41 -11.01 3.66
CA LEU A 169 8.86 -9.71 3.17
C LEU A 169 10.33 -9.84 2.82
N VAL A 170 10.68 -9.77 1.54
CA VAL A 170 12.06 -9.99 1.07
C VAL A 170 12.62 -8.71 0.49
N GLU A 171 13.54 -8.06 1.22
CA GLU A 171 14.32 -6.95 0.70
C GLU A 171 15.50 -7.46 -0.13
N TRP A 172 15.77 -6.76 -1.23
CA TRP A 172 16.81 -7.14 -2.21
C TRP A 172 16.60 -8.52 -2.84
N PRO A 173 15.39 -8.79 -3.35
CA PRO A 173 15.00 -10.09 -3.89
C PRO A 173 15.83 -10.51 -5.11
N GLU A 174 16.51 -9.59 -5.80
CA GLU A 174 17.45 -9.92 -6.88
C GLU A 174 18.57 -10.88 -6.42
N ARG A 175 18.86 -10.91 -5.12
CA ARG A 175 19.83 -11.84 -4.53
C ARG A 175 19.30 -13.26 -4.38
N LEU A 176 17.99 -13.49 -4.50
CA LEU A 176 17.40 -14.84 -4.57
C LEU A 176 17.90 -15.63 -5.79
N ALA A 177 18.37 -14.96 -6.85
CA ALA A 177 18.98 -15.65 -7.99
C ALA A 177 20.21 -16.48 -7.57
N LEU A 178 20.90 -16.09 -6.50
CA LEU A 178 22.01 -16.85 -5.91
C LEU A 178 21.55 -18.13 -5.19
N ALA A 179 20.25 -18.23 -4.88
CA ALA A 179 19.64 -19.34 -4.13
C ALA A 179 19.21 -20.54 -4.99
N GLY A 180 19.26 -20.41 -6.31
CA GLY A 180 18.70 -21.40 -7.22
C GLY A 180 17.23 -21.10 -7.57
N GLN A 181 16.78 -21.64 -8.70
CA GLN A 181 15.44 -21.40 -9.23
C GLN A 181 14.35 -22.06 -8.36
N GLU A 182 14.66 -23.18 -7.71
CA GLU A 182 13.75 -23.88 -6.80
C GLU A 182 13.40 -23.11 -5.53
N GLN A 183 14.16 -22.06 -5.21
CA GLN A 183 13.90 -21.22 -4.03
C GLN A 183 13.13 -19.94 -4.37
N GLN A 184 12.55 -19.83 -5.57
CA GLN A 184 11.72 -18.69 -5.93
C GLN A 184 10.29 -18.86 -5.38
N PRO A 185 9.64 -17.78 -4.92
CA PRO A 185 8.22 -17.84 -4.56
C PRO A 185 7.35 -18.06 -5.81
N ALA A 186 6.24 -18.79 -5.66
CA ALA A 186 5.38 -19.15 -6.79
C ALA A 186 4.59 -17.97 -7.36
N GLU A 187 3.98 -17.15 -6.49
CA GLU A 187 3.15 -16.00 -6.88
C GLU A 187 3.49 -14.76 -6.01
N PRO A 188 4.69 -14.17 -6.17
CA PRO A 188 5.05 -12.98 -5.42
C PRO A 188 4.25 -11.75 -5.88
N LEU A 189 4.13 -10.78 -4.98
CA LEU A 189 3.88 -9.39 -5.32
C LEU A 189 5.22 -8.66 -5.35
N GLU A 190 5.62 -8.21 -6.53
CA GLU A 190 6.79 -7.36 -6.71
C GLU A 190 6.41 -5.93 -6.29
N VAL A 191 7.19 -5.34 -5.38
CA VAL A 191 6.98 -3.99 -4.84
C VAL A 191 8.25 -3.19 -5.07
N THR A 192 8.26 -2.38 -6.12
CA THR A 192 9.39 -1.50 -6.43
C THR A 192 9.18 -0.12 -5.83
N ILE A 193 10.08 0.29 -4.95
CA ILE A 193 10.05 1.60 -4.29
C ILE A 193 11.16 2.48 -4.87
N SER A 194 10.79 3.62 -5.44
CA SER A 194 11.72 4.62 -5.96
C SER A 194 11.41 6.01 -5.40
N ILE A 195 12.43 6.87 -5.28
CA ILE A 195 12.28 8.25 -4.83
C ILE A 195 12.02 9.11 -6.07
N LEU A 196 10.96 9.93 -6.04
CA LEU A 196 10.67 10.86 -7.14
C LEU A 196 11.58 12.07 -7.08
N GLY A 197 12.12 12.46 -8.24
CA GLY A 197 12.77 13.76 -8.40
C GLY A 197 11.78 14.93 -8.41
N GLN A 198 12.27 16.16 -8.25
CA GLN A 198 11.42 17.36 -8.21
C GLN A 198 10.55 17.54 -9.46
N ALA A 199 11.09 17.24 -10.65
CA ALA A 199 10.34 17.36 -11.90
C ALA A 199 9.16 16.37 -11.97
N GLU A 200 9.36 15.14 -11.49
CA GLU A 200 8.30 14.13 -11.42
C GLU A 200 7.23 14.52 -10.38
N GLN A 201 7.65 15.06 -9.24
CA GLN A 201 6.72 15.57 -8.22
C GLN A 201 5.84 16.68 -8.79
N ALA A 202 6.44 17.67 -9.48
CA ALA A 202 5.70 18.75 -10.12
C ALA A 202 4.71 18.24 -11.19
N ALA A 203 5.08 17.22 -11.95
CA ALA A 203 4.20 16.60 -12.94
C ALA A 203 2.99 15.91 -12.28
N VAL A 204 3.20 15.18 -11.18
CA VAL A 204 2.12 14.57 -10.40
C VAL A 204 1.20 15.64 -9.82
N GLU A 205 1.76 16.70 -9.23
CA GLU A 205 0.97 17.80 -8.67
C GLU A 205 0.11 18.50 -9.74
N ALA A 206 0.67 18.75 -10.93
CA ALA A 206 -0.06 19.32 -12.05
C ALA A 206 -1.23 18.42 -12.49
N ALA A 207 -0.98 17.11 -12.66
CA ALA A 207 -2.03 16.16 -13.03
C ALA A 207 -3.15 16.09 -11.96
N LEU A 208 -2.79 16.15 -10.68
CA LEU A 208 -3.77 16.20 -9.58
C LEU A 208 -4.58 17.50 -9.59
N ALA A 209 -3.96 18.65 -9.91
CA ALA A 209 -4.66 19.92 -10.03
C ALA A 209 -5.68 19.90 -11.18
N GLU A 210 -5.33 19.34 -12.34
CA GLU A 210 -6.23 19.16 -13.48
C GLU A 210 -7.43 18.27 -13.12
N ARG A 211 -7.19 17.13 -12.46
CA ARG A 211 -8.26 16.22 -11.98
C ARG A 211 -9.23 16.94 -11.03
N ARG A 212 -8.72 17.75 -10.09
CA ARG A 212 -9.55 18.54 -9.17
C ARG A 212 -10.40 19.57 -9.90
N ALA A 213 -9.84 20.25 -10.91
CA ALA A 213 -10.58 21.21 -11.74
C ALA A 213 -11.69 20.52 -12.57
N ALA A 214 -11.41 19.34 -13.13
CA ALA A 214 -12.40 18.54 -13.85
C ALA A 214 -13.54 18.06 -12.92
N ALA A 215 -13.22 17.60 -11.71
CA ALA A 215 -14.24 17.20 -10.74
C ALA A 215 -15.15 18.39 -10.34
N ALA A 216 -14.58 19.56 -10.08
CA ALA A 216 -15.34 20.77 -9.73
C ALA A 216 -16.32 21.18 -10.85
N SER A 217 -15.90 21.11 -12.11
CA SER A 217 -16.77 21.44 -13.27
C SER A 217 -17.88 20.41 -13.52
N SER A 218 -17.66 19.12 -13.18
CA SER A 218 -18.71 18.10 -13.25
C SER A 218 -19.80 18.28 -12.17
N SER A 219 -19.40 18.75 -10.98
CA SER A 219 -20.30 18.95 -9.84
C SER A 219 -21.20 20.20 -9.95
N SER A 220 -20.78 21.21 -10.73
CA SER A 220 -21.54 22.46 -10.95
C SER A 220 -22.66 22.34 -11.99
N SER A 221 -22.77 21.20 -12.69
CA SER A 221 -23.86 20.94 -13.64
C SER A 221 -25.20 20.54 -12.99
N SER A 222 -25.24 20.34 -11.66
CA SER A 222 -26.42 19.89 -10.90
C SER A 222 -26.97 20.90 -9.88
N GLY A 223 -26.49 22.14 -9.88
CA GLY A 223 -26.92 23.16 -8.91
C GLY A 223 -27.13 24.52 -9.57
N SER A 224 -28.36 24.80 -10.02
CA SER A 224 -28.78 26.17 -10.33
C SER A 224 -29.04 26.91 -9.02
N GLY A 225 -28.19 27.90 -8.70
CA GLY A 225 -28.30 28.74 -7.52
C GLY A 225 -27.34 29.94 -7.58
N VAL A 226 -27.88 31.02 -8.13
CA VAL A 226 -27.49 32.45 -8.19
C VAL A 226 -26.23 32.92 -7.40
N PRO A 227 -25.38 33.80 -7.99
CA PRO A 227 -24.20 34.38 -7.33
C PRO A 227 -24.53 35.66 -6.53
N GLU A 228 -23.82 35.91 -5.43
CA GLU A 228 -23.76 37.24 -4.81
C GLU A 228 -22.33 37.56 -4.34
N ALA A 229 -22.02 38.86 -4.33
CA ALA A 229 -20.77 39.46 -4.74
C ALA A 229 -19.68 39.60 -3.67
N ALA A 230 -18.46 39.79 -4.18
CA ALA A 230 -17.21 40.04 -3.49
C ALA A 230 -17.16 41.38 -2.73
N GLY A 231 -16.43 41.38 -1.60
CA GLY A 231 -15.94 42.56 -0.92
C GLY A 231 -14.45 42.42 -0.62
N THR A 232 -13.64 43.28 -1.23
CA THR A 232 -12.17 43.37 -1.12
C THR A 232 -11.77 44.20 0.10
N VAL A 233 -10.77 43.75 0.87
CA VAL A 233 -10.00 44.58 1.81
C VAL A 233 -8.53 44.14 1.75
N GLU A 234 -7.70 44.97 1.13
CA GLU A 234 -6.24 45.14 1.35
C GLU A 234 -6.08 45.89 2.70
N ASP A 235 -5.07 45.80 3.55
CA ASP A 235 -3.63 45.49 3.52
C ASP A 235 -3.24 45.02 4.96
N ASP A 236 -2.08 44.37 5.15
CA ASP A 236 -0.98 44.97 5.93
C ASP A 236 0.24 44.04 6.02
N LEU A 237 1.41 44.64 5.78
CA LEU A 237 2.73 44.04 5.74
C LEU A 237 3.37 44.05 7.13
N GLY A 238 3.67 42.87 7.66
CA GLY A 238 4.43 42.69 8.90
C GLY A 238 5.63 41.77 8.70
N SER A 239 6.74 42.33 8.24
CA SER A 239 8.07 41.71 8.24
C SER A 239 8.56 41.51 9.67
N SER A 240 9.08 40.32 10.02
CA SER A 240 10.46 40.12 10.52
C SER A 240 10.64 38.80 11.28
N SER A 241 11.83 38.25 11.08
CA SER A 241 12.61 37.40 12.00
C SER A 241 12.49 35.88 11.84
N SER A 242 13.41 35.37 11.01
CA SER A 242 14.41 34.36 11.38
C SER A 242 14.21 33.68 12.74
N GLY A 243 13.80 32.42 12.68
CA GLY A 243 13.94 31.41 13.72
C GLY A 243 14.27 30.10 13.01
N GLU A 244 15.47 29.61 13.23
CA GLU A 244 15.96 28.32 12.75
C GLU A 244 15.18 27.21 13.49
N ASP A 245 14.09 26.72 12.91
CA ASP A 245 13.42 25.51 13.41
C ASP A 245 14.02 24.27 12.70
N GLU A 246 15.30 23.99 13.01
CA GLU A 246 15.88 22.65 12.83
C GLU A 246 15.49 21.75 14.01
N GLU A 247 14.19 21.47 14.19
CA GLU A 247 13.73 20.41 15.10
C GLU A 247 12.58 19.63 14.44
N GLY A 248 12.92 18.48 13.83
CA GLY A 248 11.97 17.54 13.22
C GLY A 248 12.24 17.20 11.76
N GLY A 249 13.48 16.85 11.41
CA GLY A 249 13.89 16.41 10.06
C GLY A 249 13.29 15.04 9.66
N GLY A 250 11.98 14.96 9.53
CA GLY A 250 11.29 13.79 8.98
C GLY A 250 11.62 13.64 7.49
N ASP A 251 11.69 12.39 7.02
CA ASP A 251 11.90 12.07 5.61
C ASP A 251 10.74 12.64 4.75
N ARG A 252 10.97 13.70 3.97
CA ARG A 252 9.92 14.34 3.14
C ARG A 252 9.90 13.84 1.70
N ARG A 253 10.64 12.76 1.40
CA ARG A 253 10.79 12.30 0.02
C ARG A 253 9.54 11.58 -0.46
N TRP A 254 9.04 12.03 -1.60
CA TRP A 254 7.96 11.35 -2.32
C TRP A 254 8.48 10.05 -2.90
N ARG A 255 7.63 9.03 -2.87
CA ARG A 255 7.96 7.70 -3.38
C ARG A 255 6.96 7.26 -4.43
N ARG A 256 7.46 6.58 -5.46
CA ARG A 256 6.65 5.81 -6.39
C ARG A 256 6.78 4.37 -5.95
N ILE A 257 5.65 3.72 -5.75
CA ILE A 257 5.54 2.33 -5.35
C ILE A 257 4.81 1.62 -6.49
N GLN A 258 5.57 0.83 -7.25
CA GLN A 258 5.04 0.04 -8.35
C GLN A 258 4.79 -1.38 -7.85
N LEU A 259 3.55 -1.82 -7.99
CA LEU A 259 3.08 -3.13 -7.61
C LEU A 259 2.92 -3.94 -8.90
N LEU A 260 3.56 -5.09 -8.99
CA LEU A 260 3.55 -5.94 -10.17
C LEU A 260 3.35 -7.40 -9.76
N THR A 261 2.46 -8.11 -10.44
CA THR A 261 2.24 -9.53 -10.17
C THR A 261 1.66 -10.28 -11.36
N ALA A 262 2.03 -11.55 -11.48
CA ALA A 262 1.37 -12.52 -12.34
C ALA A 262 0.40 -13.44 -11.56
N GLY A 263 0.37 -13.31 -10.22
CA GLY A 263 -0.41 -14.17 -9.33
C GLY A 263 -1.89 -13.79 -9.29
N GLN A 264 -2.77 -14.75 -9.55
CA GLN A 264 -4.22 -14.50 -9.57
C GLN A 264 -4.75 -14.06 -8.20
N ARG A 265 -4.13 -14.53 -7.11
CA ARG A 265 -4.54 -14.19 -5.74
C ARG A 265 -4.41 -12.70 -5.40
N TRP A 266 -3.54 -11.98 -6.11
CA TRP A 266 -3.29 -10.56 -5.85
C TRP A 266 -4.27 -9.65 -6.57
N GLN A 267 -4.92 -10.13 -7.63
CA GLN A 267 -5.81 -9.30 -8.45
C GLN A 267 -6.96 -8.69 -7.64
N PRO A 268 -7.70 -9.44 -6.79
CA PRO A 268 -8.76 -8.85 -5.98
C PRO A 268 -8.23 -7.80 -5.00
N ARG A 269 -7.06 -8.03 -4.41
CA ARG A 269 -6.44 -7.10 -3.45
C ARG A 269 -5.97 -5.82 -4.14
N LEU A 270 -5.38 -5.90 -5.33
CA LEU A 270 -4.99 -4.73 -6.12
C LEU A 270 -6.20 -3.93 -6.62
N GLN A 271 -7.30 -4.60 -6.99
CA GLN A 271 -8.55 -3.93 -7.33
C GLN A 271 -9.17 -3.21 -6.12
N LEU A 272 -9.12 -3.85 -4.94
CA LEU A 272 -9.57 -3.24 -3.69
C LEU A 272 -8.72 -2.02 -3.33
N LEU A 273 -7.39 -2.12 -3.47
CA LEU A 273 -6.47 -1.02 -3.24
C LEU A 273 -6.76 0.16 -4.17
N ARG A 274 -6.93 -0.10 -5.47
CA ARG A 274 -7.30 0.94 -6.44
C ARG A 274 -8.56 1.68 -6.01
N ARG A 275 -9.64 0.94 -5.67
CA ARG A 275 -10.90 1.54 -5.22
C ARG A 275 -10.74 2.36 -3.94
N TYR A 276 -9.95 1.86 -2.99
CA TYR A 276 -9.64 2.59 -1.76
C TYR A 276 -8.89 3.89 -2.07
N LEU A 277 -7.88 3.85 -2.95
CA LEU A 277 -7.11 5.04 -3.34
C LEU A 277 -7.91 6.02 -4.19
N ASP A 278 -8.84 5.55 -5.03
CA ASP A 278 -9.78 6.41 -5.76
C ASP A 278 -10.71 7.19 -4.81
N ALA A 279 -11.10 6.59 -3.68
CA ALA A 279 -11.97 7.19 -2.69
C ALA A 279 -11.22 8.10 -1.70
N GLU A 280 -10.17 7.55 -1.07
CA GLU A 280 -9.50 8.15 0.10
C GLU A 280 -8.08 8.66 -0.21
N GLY A 281 -7.54 8.36 -1.38
CA GLY A 281 -6.13 8.59 -1.72
C GLY A 281 -5.66 10.03 -1.51
N ALA A 282 -6.54 11.00 -1.80
CA ALA A 282 -6.25 12.41 -1.60
C ALA A 282 -6.08 12.80 -0.12
N GLU A 283 -6.84 12.18 0.78
CA GLU A 283 -6.77 12.45 2.22
C GLU A 283 -5.50 11.84 2.84
N VAL A 284 -5.09 10.68 2.33
CA VAL A 284 -3.91 9.96 2.83
C VAL A 284 -2.60 10.31 2.13
N GLY A 285 -2.65 11.14 1.08
CA GLY A 285 -1.49 11.51 0.28
C GLY A 285 -0.93 10.36 -0.56
N CYS A 286 -1.78 9.42 -0.99
CA CYS A 286 -1.48 8.33 -1.91
C CYS A 286 -2.29 8.51 -3.20
N TYR A 287 -1.62 8.54 -4.35
CA TYR A 287 -2.27 8.80 -5.63
C TYR A 287 -1.99 7.69 -6.64
N LEU A 288 -3.00 7.32 -7.41
CA LEU A 288 -2.80 6.45 -8.57
C LEU A 288 -2.08 7.21 -9.68
N ASP A 289 -1.02 6.59 -10.19
CA ASP A 289 -0.10 7.10 -11.21
C ASP A 289 -0.20 6.23 -12.48
N ASP A 290 -1.39 6.24 -13.06
CA ASP A 290 -1.77 5.52 -14.30
C ASP A 290 -1.45 6.30 -15.57
#